data_AF-A0A138AX27-F1
#
_entry.id   AF-A0A138AX27-F1
#
_cell.length_a   1.000
_cell.length_b   1.000
_cell.length_c   1.000
_cell.angle_alpha   90.00
_cell.angle_beta   90.00
_cell.angle_gamma   90.00
#
_symmetry.space_group_name_H-M   'P 1'
#
loop_
_entity.id
_entity.type
_entity.pdbx_description
1 polymer ?
#
loop_
_entity_poly.entity_id
_entity_poly.type
_entity_poly.pdbx_seq_one_letter_code
_entity_poly.pdbx_strand_id
1 'polypeptide(L)'
;MRAHLFPGEADQWGNAMTDAYDALERGIQPADVAAKLTRAGIDVDPGWLTSRFGAVSPSEAAVAAYVEARSADIARLDPTRDELADMVRRIISADALSEWWVAVLSAHVPHPAPIDLIFHPAAGTPANEMTPEAIVDRALAHRPIEL
;
A
#
# COMPACT_ATOMS: atom_id res chain seq x y z
N MET A 1 11.69 5.08 -12.51
CA MET A 1 10.22 4.97 -12.37
C MET A 1 9.48 6.15 -13.01
N ARG A 2 8.42 5.88 -13.79
CA ARG A 2 7.58 6.89 -14.47
C ARG A 2 6.67 7.65 -13.50
N ALA A 3 6.34 8.92 -13.83
CA ALA A 3 5.59 9.82 -12.94
C ALA A 3 4.16 9.36 -12.60
N HIS A 4 3.46 8.69 -13.51
CA HIS A 4 2.08 8.23 -13.29
C HIS A 4 1.97 7.07 -12.28
N LEU A 5 3.09 6.46 -11.88
CA LEU A 5 3.13 5.44 -10.83
C LEU A 5 3.30 6.03 -9.43
N PHE A 6 3.61 7.33 -9.31
CA PHE A 6 3.82 7.99 -8.02
C PHE A 6 2.51 8.57 -7.48
N PRO A 7 2.14 8.24 -6.24
CA PRO A 7 0.93 8.73 -5.61
C PRO A 7 1.20 10.05 -4.88
N GLY A 8 1.81 11.06 -5.50
CA GLY A 8 2.21 12.30 -4.79
C GLY A 8 1.06 13.06 -4.07
N GLU A 9 -0.19 12.69 -4.35
CA GLU A 9 -1.38 13.14 -3.62
C GLU A 9 -1.61 12.39 -2.29
N ALA A 10 -1.05 11.19 -2.13
CA ALA A 10 -0.64 10.50 -0.90
C ALA A 10 -0.36 11.44 0.27
N ASP A 11 0.72 12.19 0.09
CA ASP A 11 1.29 13.06 1.10
C ASP A 11 0.33 14.20 1.46
N GLN A 12 -0.55 14.60 0.53
CA GLN A 12 -1.53 15.66 0.74
C GLN A 12 -2.66 15.22 1.68
N TRP A 13 -2.96 13.91 1.74
CA TRP A 13 -3.97 13.35 2.64
C TRP A 13 -3.44 13.22 4.09
N GLY A 14 -2.12 13.24 4.28
CA GLY A 14 -1.47 13.09 5.59
C GLY A 14 -1.90 14.13 6.63
N ASN A 15 -2.08 15.39 6.23
CA ASN A 15 -2.57 16.44 7.15
C ASN A 15 -4.02 16.19 7.57
N ALA A 16 -4.89 15.81 6.63
CA ALA A 16 -6.29 15.51 6.92
C ALA A 16 -6.42 14.28 7.84
N MET A 17 -5.58 13.27 7.65
CA MET A 17 -5.56 12.08 8.50
C MET A 17 -4.99 12.38 9.90
N THR A 18 -4.00 13.28 10.00
CA THR A 18 -3.48 13.76 11.29
C THR A 18 -4.59 14.46 12.07
N ASP A 19 -5.30 15.41 11.45
CA ASP A 19 -6.46 16.08 12.07
C ASP A 19 -7.57 15.09 12.49
N ALA A 20 -7.76 14.03 11.70
CA ALA A 20 -8.73 12.98 12.00
C ALA A 20 -8.32 12.18 13.25
N TYR A 21 -7.05 11.79 13.35
CA TYR A 21 -6.52 11.07 14.51
C TYR A 21 -6.58 11.94 15.77
N ASP A 22 -6.21 13.22 15.69
CA ASP A 22 -6.34 14.16 16.81
C ASP A 22 -7.80 14.34 17.27
N ALA A 23 -8.76 14.22 16.36
CA ALA A 23 -10.18 14.29 16.71
C ALA A 23 -10.63 13.01 17.43
N LEU A 24 -10.18 11.83 16.98
CA LEU A 24 -10.45 10.55 17.64
C LEU A 24 -9.83 10.51 19.05
N GLU A 25 -8.61 11.01 19.23
CA GLU A 25 -7.97 11.13 20.55
C GLU A 25 -8.75 12.04 21.50
N ARG A 26 -9.42 13.06 20.97
CA ARG A 26 -10.32 13.95 21.73
C ARG A 26 -11.70 13.34 22.00
N GLY A 27 -11.95 12.09 21.57
CA GLY A 27 -13.19 11.36 21.81
C GLY A 27 -14.30 11.67 20.82
N ILE A 28 -14.00 12.32 19.69
CA ILE A 28 -14.98 12.51 18.61
C ILE A 28 -15.32 11.14 18.00
N GLN A 29 -16.60 10.91 17.71
CA GLN A 29 -17.05 9.62 17.20
C GLN A 29 -16.48 9.35 15.79
N PRO A 30 -16.05 8.11 15.48
CA PRO A 30 -15.50 7.76 14.15
C PRO A 30 -16.41 8.11 12.98
N ALA A 31 -17.74 8.02 13.15
CA ALA A 31 -18.70 8.40 12.12
C ALA A 31 -18.65 9.89 11.77
N ASP A 32 -18.46 10.77 12.75
CA ASP A 32 -18.34 12.21 12.54
C ASP A 32 -17.01 12.58 11.88
N VAL A 33 -15.94 11.89 12.26
CA VAL A 33 -14.61 12.04 11.66
C VAL A 33 -14.62 11.57 10.20
N ALA A 34 -15.20 10.40 9.91
CA ALA A 34 -15.39 9.91 8.54
C ALA A 34 -16.19 10.90 7.70
N ALA A 35 -17.31 11.41 8.20
CA ALA A 35 -18.09 12.43 7.50
C ALA A 35 -17.30 13.72 7.23
N LYS A 36 -16.37 14.12 8.10
CA LYS A 36 -15.46 15.26 7.85
C LYS A 36 -14.47 14.93 6.73
N LEU A 37 -13.87 13.74 6.74
CA LEU A 37 -12.96 13.27 5.69
C LEU A 37 -13.66 13.18 4.32
N THR A 38 -14.90 12.67 4.26
CA THR A 38 -15.68 12.60 3.01
C THR A 38 -15.87 13.98 2.40
N ARG A 39 -16.12 15.03 3.22
CA ARG A 39 -16.22 16.42 2.73
C ARG A 39 -14.88 16.97 2.21
N ALA A 40 -13.76 16.42 2.68
CA ALA A 40 -12.42 16.71 2.17
C ALA A 40 -12.04 15.84 0.97
N GLY A 41 -12.95 14.99 0.46
CA GLY A 41 -12.71 14.10 -0.68
C GLY A 41 -12.04 12.77 -0.32
N ILE A 42 -11.98 12.42 0.97
CA ILE A 42 -11.40 11.17 1.47
C ILE A 42 -12.55 10.31 1.98
N ASP A 43 -13.01 9.37 1.17
CA ASP A 43 -14.09 8.46 1.56
C ASP A 43 -13.54 7.24 2.28
N VAL A 44 -13.80 7.15 3.59
CA VAL A 44 -13.35 6.04 4.44
C VAL A 44 -14.48 5.60 5.36
N ASP A 45 -14.57 4.28 5.56
CA ASP A 45 -15.53 3.70 6.48
C ASP A 45 -15.18 4.03 7.96
N PRO A 46 -16.17 4.31 8.84
CA PRO A 46 -15.90 4.54 10.27
C PRO A 46 -15.26 3.34 10.99
N GLY A 47 -15.61 2.11 10.61
CA GLY A 47 -15.00 0.89 11.15
C GLY A 47 -13.56 0.72 10.68
N TRP A 48 -13.26 1.10 9.43
CA TRP A 48 -11.89 1.21 8.92
C TRP A 48 -11.05 2.19 9.76
N LEU A 49 -11.58 3.39 10.04
CA LEU A 49 -10.89 4.38 10.89
C LEU A 49 -10.60 3.81 12.27
N THR A 50 -11.56 3.12 12.86
CA THR A 50 -11.41 2.49 14.18
C THR A 50 -10.33 1.41 14.17
N SER A 51 -10.24 0.63 13.08
CA SER A 51 -9.22 -0.40 12.92
C SER A 51 -7.81 0.16 12.72
N ARG A 52 -7.67 1.33 12.10
CA ARG A 52 -6.37 1.94 11.79
C ARG A 52 -5.86 2.83 12.92
N PHE A 53 -6.78 3.49 13.63
CA PHE A 53 -6.44 4.38 14.73
C PHE A 53 -5.65 3.66 15.83
N GLY A 54 -4.47 4.18 16.16
CA GLY A 54 -3.54 3.59 17.12
C GLY A 54 -2.77 2.34 16.64
N ALA A 55 -3.17 1.74 15.51
CA ALA A 55 -2.47 0.60 14.91
C ALA A 55 -1.35 1.03 13.95
N VAL A 56 -1.56 2.15 13.24
CA VAL A 56 -0.60 2.74 12.30
C VAL A 56 -0.52 4.24 12.49
N SER A 57 0.54 4.87 11.99
CA SER A 57 0.66 6.33 12.01
C SER A 57 -0.39 7.00 11.09
N PRO A 58 -0.74 8.29 11.31
CA PRO A 58 -1.66 9.00 10.43
C PRO A 58 -1.17 9.06 8.97
N SER A 59 0.14 9.15 8.75
CA SER A 59 0.72 9.17 7.40
C SER A 59 0.52 7.83 6.68
N GLU A 60 0.75 6.71 7.37
CA GLU A 60 0.49 5.37 6.82
C GLU A 60 -1.00 5.14 6.57
N ALA A 61 -1.87 5.59 7.48
CA ALA A 61 -3.31 5.53 7.28
C ALA A 61 -3.76 6.38 6.07
N ALA A 62 -3.16 7.54 5.84
CA ALA A 62 -3.46 8.37 4.67
C ALA A 62 -3.11 7.63 3.37
N VAL A 63 -1.95 6.98 3.31
CA VAL A 63 -1.55 6.16 2.13
C VAL A 63 -2.50 4.98 1.96
N ALA A 64 -2.88 4.30 3.04
CA ALA A 64 -3.84 3.18 2.97
C ALA A 64 -5.22 3.62 2.45
N ALA A 65 -5.76 4.74 2.93
CA ALA A 65 -7.01 5.31 2.43
C ALA A 65 -6.89 5.68 0.94
N TYR A 66 -5.76 6.24 0.54
CA TYR A 66 -5.50 6.60 -0.85
C TYR A 66 -5.43 5.39 -1.77
N VAL A 67 -4.79 4.30 -1.33
CA VAL A 67 -4.75 3.02 -2.03
C VAL A 67 -6.16 2.48 -2.23
N GLU A 68 -6.99 2.46 -1.18
CA GLU A 68 -8.36 1.97 -1.24
C GLU A 68 -9.20 2.77 -2.26
N ALA A 69 -9.12 4.09 -2.19
CA ALA A 69 -9.80 5.01 -3.10
C ALA A 69 -9.35 4.87 -4.57
N ARG A 70 -8.13 4.37 -4.82
CA ARG A 70 -7.56 4.21 -6.17
C ARG A 70 -7.35 2.77 -6.59
N SER A 71 -7.96 1.80 -5.92
CA SER A 71 -7.84 0.38 -6.27
C SER A 71 -8.10 0.10 -7.77
N ALA A 72 -9.13 0.71 -8.35
CA ALA A 72 -9.43 0.60 -9.78
C ALA A 72 -8.40 1.30 -10.71
N ASP A 73 -7.76 2.38 -10.25
CA ASP A 73 -6.69 3.04 -11.00
C ASP A 73 -5.42 2.22 -10.95
N ILE A 74 -5.07 1.69 -9.77
CA ILE A 74 -3.95 0.80 -9.55
C ILE A 74 -4.03 -0.39 -10.49
N ALA A 75 -5.19 -1.05 -10.57
CA ALA A 75 -5.42 -2.19 -11.46
C ALA A 75 -5.26 -1.85 -12.95
N ARG A 76 -5.43 -0.58 -13.34
CA ARG A 76 -5.27 -0.10 -14.73
C ARG A 76 -3.87 0.37 -15.06
N LEU A 77 -2.96 0.47 -14.08
CA LEU A 77 -1.56 0.75 -14.34
C LEU A 77 -0.95 -0.35 -15.21
N ASP A 78 0.16 -0.03 -15.87
CA ASP A 78 0.92 -1.01 -16.68
C ASP A 78 2.42 -0.85 -16.36
N PRO A 79 2.84 -1.23 -15.13
CA PRO A 79 4.23 -1.11 -14.71
C PRO A 79 5.09 -2.11 -15.47
N THR A 80 6.28 -1.68 -15.89
CA THR A 80 7.26 -2.61 -16.45
C THR A 80 7.85 -3.49 -15.36
N ARG A 81 8.48 -4.61 -15.74
CA ARG A 81 9.23 -5.47 -14.80
C ARG A 81 10.25 -4.66 -13.97
N ASP A 82 10.98 -3.75 -14.60
CA ASP A 82 12.00 -2.94 -13.91
C ASP A 82 11.35 -1.95 -12.93
N GLU A 83 10.16 -1.45 -13.23
CA GLU A 83 9.40 -0.62 -12.30
C GLU A 83 8.84 -1.42 -11.12
N LEU A 84 8.40 -2.66 -11.35
CA LEU A 84 8.05 -3.57 -10.25
C LEU A 84 9.27 -3.85 -9.35
N ALA A 85 10.46 -4.00 -9.92
CA ALA A 85 11.70 -4.19 -9.15
C ALA A 85 12.04 -2.92 -8.33
N ASP A 86 11.83 -1.73 -8.90
CA ASP A 86 11.95 -0.47 -8.17
C ASP A 86 10.95 -0.37 -7.01
N MET A 87 9.73 -0.87 -7.17
CA MET A 87 8.73 -0.93 -6.08
C MET A 87 9.21 -1.86 -4.97
N VAL A 88 9.73 -3.05 -5.30
CA VAL A 88 10.29 -3.98 -4.30
C VAL A 88 11.44 -3.32 -3.52
N ARG A 89 12.34 -2.58 -4.18
CA ARG A 89 13.40 -1.83 -3.49
C ARG A 89 12.85 -0.83 -2.48
N ARG A 90 11.78 -0.11 -2.84
CA ARG A 90 11.16 0.89 -1.98
C ARG A 90 10.45 0.26 -0.78
N ILE A 91 9.78 -0.86 -0.99
CA ILE A 91 9.16 -1.67 0.07
C ILE A 91 10.23 -2.14 1.06
N ILE A 92 11.33 -2.72 0.58
CA ILE A 92 12.45 -3.17 1.44
C ILE A 92 13.06 -2.01 2.23
N SER A 93 13.09 -0.82 1.64
CA SER A 93 13.65 0.39 2.27
C SER A 93 12.67 1.06 3.27
N ALA A 94 11.48 0.48 3.48
CA ALA A 94 10.41 1.04 4.29
C ALA A 94 10.06 2.49 3.92
N ASP A 95 9.93 2.76 2.61
CA ASP A 95 9.51 4.05 2.08
C ASP A 95 8.14 4.47 2.66
N ALA A 96 7.89 5.78 2.82
CA ALA A 96 6.65 6.29 3.38
C ALA A 96 5.40 5.87 2.57
N LEU A 97 5.61 5.51 1.30
CA LEU A 97 4.58 5.03 0.37
C LEU A 97 4.55 3.50 0.24
N SER A 98 5.09 2.76 1.22
CA SER A 98 5.21 1.30 1.15
C SER A 98 3.87 0.61 0.86
N GLU A 99 2.77 1.03 1.51
CA GLU A 99 1.41 0.51 1.24
C GLU A 99 0.98 0.69 -0.22
N TRP A 100 1.33 1.82 -0.84
CA TRP A 100 1.07 2.04 -2.27
C TRP A 100 1.88 1.09 -3.14
N TRP A 101 3.19 0.96 -2.88
CA TRP A 101 4.04 0.04 -3.65
C TRP A 101 3.61 -1.41 -3.50
N VAL A 102 3.18 -1.81 -2.30
CA VAL A 102 2.60 -3.12 -2.01
C VAL A 102 1.33 -3.35 -2.85
N ALA A 103 0.42 -2.38 -2.89
CA ALA A 103 -0.82 -2.48 -3.64
C ALA A 103 -0.59 -2.60 -5.15
N VAL A 104 0.30 -1.77 -5.70
CA VAL A 104 0.65 -1.83 -7.13
C VAL A 104 1.32 -3.17 -7.45
N LEU A 105 2.33 -3.59 -6.68
CA LEU A 105 2.97 -4.89 -6.90
C LEU A 105 1.96 -6.03 -6.87
N SER A 106 1.08 -6.06 -5.87
CA SER A 106 0.09 -7.14 -5.69
C SER A 106 -0.96 -7.19 -6.80
N ALA A 107 -1.33 -6.06 -7.38
CA ALA A 107 -2.27 -6.00 -8.49
C ALA A 107 -1.68 -6.49 -9.83
N HIS A 108 -0.35 -6.45 -9.96
CA HIS A 108 0.35 -6.63 -11.25
C HIS A 108 1.19 -7.90 -11.35
N VAL A 109 1.10 -8.79 -10.36
CA VAL A 109 1.77 -10.09 -10.38
C VAL A 109 0.76 -11.22 -10.10
N PRO A 110 0.92 -12.40 -10.71
CA PRO A 110 0.02 -13.53 -10.49
C PRO A 110 0.19 -14.21 -9.13
N HIS A 111 1.25 -13.89 -8.38
CA HIS A 111 1.49 -14.44 -7.06
C HIS A 111 0.46 -13.89 -6.05
N PRO A 112 -0.25 -14.73 -5.27
CA PRO A 112 -1.33 -14.28 -4.39
C PRO A 112 -0.84 -13.48 -3.17
N ALA A 113 0.40 -13.70 -2.73
CA ALA A 113 1.03 -12.98 -1.62
C ALA A 113 2.48 -12.60 -1.96
N PRO A 114 2.73 -11.67 -2.90
CA PRO A 114 4.08 -11.36 -3.37
C PRO A 114 4.97 -10.73 -2.29
N ILE A 115 4.35 -10.14 -1.27
CA ILE A 115 5.02 -9.57 -0.10
C ILE A 115 5.69 -10.64 0.77
N ASP A 116 5.15 -11.86 0.80
CA ASP A 116 5.77 -12.98 1.52
C ASP A 116 7.14 -13.34 0.91
N LEU A 117 7.33 -13.13 -0.39
CA LEU A 117 8.63 -13.33 -1.03
C LEU A 117 9.70 -12.35 -0.52
N ILE A 118 9.28 -11.20 0.02
CA ILE A 118 10.17 -10.15 0.54
C ILE A 118 10.49 -10.41 2.02
N PHE A 119 9.45 -10.59 2.85
CA PHE A 119 9.60 -10.62 4.31
C PHE A 119 9.65 -12.05 4.89
N HIS A 120 9.17 -13.04 4.15
CA HIS A 120 9.10 -14.44 4.57
C HIS A 120 9.64 -15.37 3.48
N PRO A 121 10.89 -15.17 3.01
CA PRO A 121 11.46 -16.02 1.99
C PRO A 121 11.53 -17.47 2.48
N ALA A 122 11.43 -18.41 1.53
CA ALA A 122 11.52 -19.82 1.86
C ALA A 122 12.83 -20.12 2.60
N ALA A 123 12.77 -21.05 3.56
CA ALA A 123 13.95 -21.42 4.32
C ALA A 123 15.08 -21.87 3.37
N GLY A 124 16.26 -21.26 3.51
CA GLY A 124 17.42 -21.57 2.69
C GLY A 124 17.50 -20.81 1.36
N THR A 125 16.63 -19.83 1.09
CA THR A 125 16.76 -18.96 -0.08
C THR A 125 18.11 -18.23 -0.08
N PRO A 126 18.94 -18.39 -1.12
CA PRO A 126 20.22 -17.69 -1.24
C PRO A 126 20.07 -16.17 -1.32
N ALA A 127 21.03 -15.42 -0.80
CA ALA A 127 20.99 -13.95 -0.83
C ALA A 127 20.95 -13.36 -2.26
N ASN A 128 21.54 -14.04 -3.25
CA ASN A 128 21.46 -13.63 -4.66
C ASN A 128 20.07 -13.84 -5.29
N GLU A 129 19.21 -14.65 -4.66
CA GLU A 129 17.80 -14.83 -5.04
C GLU A 129 16.87 -13.86 -4.28
N MET A 130 17.42 -13.08 -3.35
CA MET A 130 16.70 -12.04 -2.60
C MET A 130 16.84 -10.65 -3.26
N THR A 131 17.27 -10.59 -4.51
CA THR A 131 17.32 -9.31 -5.25
C THR A 131 15.92 -8.88 -5.67
N PRO A 132 15.64 -7.57 -5.77
CA PRO A 132 14.35 -7.06 -6.25
C PRO A 132 13.91 -7.67 -7.58
N GLU A 133 14.85 -7.82 -8.52
CA GLU A 133 14.63 -8.48 -9.80
C GLU A 133 14.22 -9.95 -9.66
N ALA A 134 14.93 -10.72 -8.83
CA ALA A 134 14.64 -12.13 -8.62
C ALA A 134 13.28 -12.34 -7.93
N ILE A 135 12.94 -11.46 -6.99
CA ILE A 135 11.63 -11.46 -6.33
C ILE A 135 10.51 -11.21 -7.35
N VAL A 136 10.67 -10.21 -8.23
CA VAL A 136 9.69 -9.93 -9.29
C VAL A 136 9.59 -11.09 -10.28
N ASP A 137 10.71 -11.68 -10.69
CA ASP A 137 10.70 -12.85 -11.58
C ASP A 137 9.91 -14.02 -10.96
N ARG A 138 10.12 -14.27 -9.67
CA ARG A 138 9.41 -15.32 -8.94
C ARG A 138 7.91 -15.01 -8.81
N ALA A 139 7.57 -13.75 -8.54
CA ALA A 139 6.19 -13.31 -8.46
C ALA A 139 5.47 -13.47 -9.82
N LEU A 140 6.11 -13.08 -10.92
CA LEU A 140 5.60 -13.21 -12.30
C LEU A 140 5.54 -14.68 -12.79
N ALA A 141 6.47 -15.51 -12.33
CA ALA A 141 6.52 -16.93 -12.66
C ALA A 141 5.49 -17.77 -11.89
N HIS A 142 4.82 -17.21 -10.87
CA HIS A 142 3.83 -17.94 -10.10
C HIS A 142 2.73 -18.52 -11.01
N ARG A 143 2.41 -19.78 -10.77
CA ARG A 143 1.31 -20.49 -11.43
C ARG A 143 0.35 -20.93 -10.33
N PRO A 144 -0.87 -20.38 -10.29
CA PRO A 144 -1.89 -20.86 -9.37
C PRO A 144 -2.06 -22.37 -9.54
N ILE A 145 -2.08 -23.10 -8.44
CA ILE A 145 -2.47 -24.52 -8.45
C ILE A 145 -4.00 -24.51 -8.44
N GLU A 146 -4.62 -25.04 -9.48
CA GLU A 146 -6.06 -25.32 -9.46
C GLU A 146 -6.30 -26.43 -8.43
N LEU A 147 -7.12 -26.13 -7.41
CA LEU A 147 -7.54 -27.07 -6.36
C LEU A 147 -8.92 -27.65 -6.69
#